data_AF-W6TZ09-F1
#
_entry.id   AF-W6TZ09-F1
#
_cell.length_a   1.000
_cell.length_b   1.000
_cell.length_c   1.000
_cell.angle_alpha   90.00
_cell.angle_beta   90.00
_cell.angle_gamma   90.00
#
_symmetry.space_group_name_H-M   'P 1'
#
loop_
_entity.id
_entity.type
_entity.pdbx_description
1 polymer ?
#
loop_
_entity_poly.entity_id
_entity_poly.type
_entity_poly.pdbx_seq_one_letter_code
_entity_poly.pdbx_strand_id
1 'polypeptide(L)'
;MRQYTLTASLIILTIALVSWGQKGHKAIATIAEKHLATNTKTIVNTYLKGETMSEASIWADEISDDPQYNKTASWHYINLPLGLTKEQFTDYVIKQDKDNVYTAILKAEANLKDKTLSLAQKNQALKFLIHLVGDAHQPMHVSRAEDKGGNDVQVRFNGNGTNLHALWDGKLIDHEGFNYAEMAKKYDWASPEQVKKWQADSPMQWLWESYQVSTQIYDDTQPGGNIDEASYKRSIAIVHLRIAQAGIRLAGELNKLFSDQQQQARPMEKPIVPIAVVPSKPLAKAITVKLTDLKSSVGKNVIVTGKVFSLKDIKTMVLVNVGAAHPNQLLTLALKGKAKVLADKINGKTITIQGTVSLFKNKPEMVVTDPSLIKF
;
A
#
# COMPACT_ATOMS: atom_id res chain seq x y z
N MET A 1 34.74 45.97 8.55
CA MET A 1 33.67 45.42 7.69
C MET A 1 33.60 43.92 7.93
N ARG A 2 32.61 43.42 8.67
CA ARG A 2 32.42 41.98 8.90
C ARG A 2 31.69 41.39 7.69
N GLN A 3 32.35 40.49 6.99
CA GLN A 3 31.79 39.74 5.87
C GLN A 3 30.91 38.62 6.43
N TYR A 4 29.61 38.69 6.19
CA TYR A 4 28.68 37.60 6.48
C TYR A 4 28.67 36.66 5.28
N THR A 5 29.30 35.49 5.41
CA THR A 5 29.12 34.38 4.46
C THR A 5 27.75 33.75 4.71
N LEU A 6 26.79 34.05 3.84
CA LEU A 6 25.51 33.34 3.76
C LEU A 6 25.76 31.95 3.17
N THR A 7 25.84 30.93 4.02
CA THR A 7 25.69 29.54 3.60
C THR A 7 24.22 29.29 3.28
N ALA A 8 23.87 29.29 2.00
CA ALA A 8 22.58 28.83 1.53
C ALA A 8 22.51 27.31 1.68
N SER A 9 21.81 26.82 2.70
CA SER A 9 21.47 25.41 2.83
C SER A 9 20.47 25.03 1.73
N LEU A 10 20.96 24.31 0.72
CA LEU A 10 20.12 23.72 -0.32
C LEU A 10 19.29 22.59 0.32
N ILE A 11 18.03 22.87 0.65
CA ILE A 11 17.06 21.83 1.01
C ILE A 11 16.74 21.09 -0.30
N ILE A 12 17.36 19.93 -0.50
CA ILE A 12 16.93 18.98 -1.51
C ILE A 12 15.58 18.44 -1.04
N LEU A 13 14.51 19.05 -1.53
CA LEU A 13 13.17 18.50 -1.39
C LEU A 13 13.13 17.28 -2.32
N THR A 14 13.28 16.09 -1.76
CA THR A 14 12.93 14.86 -2.47
C THR A 14 11.45 14.95 -2.79
N ILE A 15 11.13 15.20 -4.07
CA ILE A 15 9.77 15.05 -4.57
C ILE A 15 9.49 13.56 -4.42
N ALA A 16 8.74 13.20 -3.38
CA ALA A 16 8.31 11.83 -3.19
C ALA A 16 7.50 11.44 -4.44
N LEU A 17 8.05 10.47 -5.19
CA LEU A 17 7.44 9.84 -6.36
C LEU A 17 6.29 8.92 -5.89
N VAL A 18 5.31 9.51 -5.20
CA VAL A 18 4.14 8.82 -4.65
C VAL A 18 3.17 8.62 -5.81
N SER A 19 3.42 7.59 -6.62
CA SER A 19 2.42 7.17 -7.60
C SER A 19 1.27 6.48 -6.96
N TRP A 20 0.16 6.52 -7.70
CA TRP A 20 -1.13 6.96 -7.19
C TRP A 20 -1.04 7.47 -5.76
N GLY A 21 -1.06 8.79 -5.57
CA GLY A 21 -1.12 9.39 -4.25
C GLY A 21 -2.14 8.65 -3.37
N GLN A 22 -1.88 8.50 -2.07
CA GLN A 22 -2.51 7.52 -1.16
C GLN A 22 -3.96 7.08 -1.44
N LYS A 23 -4.85 8.01 -1.83
CA LYS A 23 -6.23 7.72 -2.23
C LYS A 23 -6.34 6.70 -3.37
N GLY A 24 -5.54 6.83 -4.43
CA GLY A 24 -5.59 5.93 -5.58
C GLY A 24 -5.11 4.53 -5.21
N HIS A 25 -3.96 4.39 -4.54
CA HIS A 25 -3.50 3.08 -4.03
C HIS A 25 -4.51 2.41 -3.10
N LYS A 26 -5.09 3.19 -2.17
CA LYS A 26 -6.14 2.68 -1.27
C LYS A 26 -7.38 2.24 -2.04
N ALA A 27 -7.78 2.96 -3.07
CA ALA A 27 -8.92 2.60 -3.92
C ALA A 27 -8.63 1.31 -4.70
N ILE A 28 -7.46 1.20 -5.33
CA ILE A 28 -7.00 0.01 -6.07
C ILE A 28 -7.04 -1.22 -5.16
N ALA A 29 -6.46 -1.13 -3.97
CA ALA A 29 -6.45 -2.23 -3.01
C ALA A 29 -7.85 -2.60 -2.50
N THR A 30 -8.73 -1.61 -2.32
CA THR A 30 -10.13 -1.84 -1.93
C THR A 30 -10.92 -2.55 -3.02
N ILE A 31 -10.72 -2.17 -4.29
CA ILE A 31 -11.30 -2.86 -5.45
C ILE A 31 -10.76 -4.29 -5.51
N ALA A 32 -9.44 -4.47 -5.40
CA ALA A 32 -8.82 -5.79 -5.44
C ALA A 32 -9.40 -6.73 -4.38
N GLU A 33 -9.55 -6.27 -3.14
CA GLU A 33 -10.08 -7.08 -2.03
C GLU A 33 -11.50 -7.62 -2.32
N LYS A 34 -12.32 -6.88 -3.09
CA LYS A 34 -13.67 -7.29 -3.48
C LYS A 34 -13.68 -8.39 -4.55
N HIS A 35 -12.63 -8.48 -5.36
CA HIS A 35 -12.47 -9.46 -6.45
C HIS A 35 -11.60 -10.67 -6.06
N LEU A 36 -11.17 -10.77 -4.81
CA LEU A 36 -10.44 -11.95 -4.32
C LEU A 36 -11.38 -13.16 -4.15
N ALA A 37 -10.90 -14.34 -4.54
CA ALA A 37 -11.50 -15.59 -4.13
C ALA A 37 -11.40 -15.75 -2.60
N THR A 38 -12.36 -16.44 -2.00
CA THR A 38 -12.49 -16.56 -0.53
C THR A 38 -11.20 -17.07 0.13
N ASN A 39 -10.55 -18.08 -0.46
CA ASN A 39 -9.29 -18.65 0.05
C ASN A 39 -8.13 -17.64 -0.08
N THR A 40 -8.05 -16.93 -1.20
CA THR A 40 -7.05 -15.90 -1.46
C THR A 40 -7.16 -14.80 -0.41
N LYS A 41 -8.39 -14.36 -0.11
CA LYS A 41 -8.67 -13.38 0.93
C LYS A 41 -8.17 -13.85 2.31
N THR A 42 -8.38 -15.11 2.66
CA THR A 42 -7.86 -15.67 3.92
C THR A 42 -6.33 -15.67 3.97
N ILE A 43 -5.66 -16.05 2.89
CA ILE A 43 -4.19 -16.09 2.82
C ILE A 43 -3.61 -14.67 2.89
N VAL A 44 -4.15 -13.74 2.10
CA VAL A 44 -3.78 -12.32 2.11
C VAL A 44 -3.91 -11.74 3.51
N ASN A 45 -5.04 -11.94 4.18
CA ASN A 45 -5.26 -11.45 5.54
C ASN A 45 -4.28 -12.06 6.55
N THR A 46 -3.91 -13.33 6.36
CA THR A 46 -2.91 -14.01 7.20
C THR A 46 -1.53 -13.39 7.04
N TYR A 47 -1.11 -13.14 5.79
CA TYR A 47 0.16 -12.49 5.49
C TYR A 47 0.19 -11.05 5.97
N LEU A 48 -0.92 -10.31 5.89
CA LEU A 48 -1.02 -8.92 6.35
C LEU A 48 -1.15 -8.79 7.88
N LYS A 49 -1.36 -9.87 8.63
CA LYS A 49 -1.37 -9.89 10.12
C LYS A 49 -2.31 -8.84 10.73
N GLY A 50 -3.49 -8.66 10.15
CA GLY A 50 -4.51 -7.72 10.62
C GLY A 50 -4.43 -6.30 10.07
N GLU A 51 -3.43 -6.00 9.24
CA GLU A 51 -3.43 -4.82 8.38
C GLU A 51 -4.38 -5.02 7.19
N THR A 52 -5.11 -3.97 6.78
CA THR A 52 -5.97 -4.04 5.60
C THR A 52 -5.15 -3.92 4.33
N MET A 53 -5.66 -4.42 3.19
CA MET A 53 -5.01 -4.22 1.90
C MET A 53 -4.84 -2.74 1.56
N SER A 54 -5.81 -1.89 1.93
CA SER A 54 -5.74 -0.44 1.74
C SER A 54 -4.61 0.22 2.55
N GLU A 55 -4.33 -0.20 3.79
CA GLU A 55 -3.19 0.36 4.52
C GLU A 55 -1.86 -0.22 4.00
N ALA A 56 -1.85 -1.51 3.64
CA ALA A 56 -0.70 -2.16 3.04
C ALA A 56 -0.28 -1.53 1.71
N SER A 57 -1.23 -0.97 0.93
CA SER A 57 -0.96 -0.43 -0.40
C SER A 57 -0.14 0.84 -0.41
N ILE A 58 -0.08 1.59 0.69
CA ILE A 58 0.72 2.83 0.77
C ILE A 58 2.08 2.60 1.43
N TRP A 59 2.32 1.40 1.96
CA TRP A 59 3.50 1.10 2.77
C TRP A 59 4.81 1.31 2.00
N ALA A 60 4.87 0.95 0.71
CA ALA A 60 6.10 1.04 -0.08
C ALA A 60 6.59 2.50 -0.22
N ASP A 61 5.68 3.45 -0.41
CA ASP A 61 6.02 4.88 -0.43
C ASP A 61 6.43 5.37 0.94
N GLU A 62 5.75 4.94 2.01
CA GLU A 62 6.06 5.36 3.39
C GLU A 62 7.47 4.96 3.84
N ILE A 63 8.05 3.90 3.24
CA ILE A 63 9.39 3.41 3.57
C ILE A 63 10.44 3.81 2.54
N SER A 64 10.09 4.58 1.51
CA SER A 64 10.99 4.93 0.41
C SER A 64 12.23 5.73 0.85
N ASP A 65 12.09 6.54 1.92
CA ASP A 65 13.18 7.31 2.54
C ASP A 65 14.04 6.49 3.52
N ASP A 66 13.66 5.24 3.83
CA ASP A 66 14.46 4.37 4.68
C ASP A 66 15.71 3.88 3.91
N PRO A 67 16.94 4.09 4.42
CA PRO A 67 18.16 3.63 3.76
C PRO A 67 18.21 2.14 3.44
N GLN A 68 17.43 1.30 4.13
CA GLN A 68 17.30 -0.13 3.83
C GLN A 68 16.57 -0.39 2.51
N TYR A 69 15.73 0.55 2.08
CA TYR A 69 14.84 0.42 0.94
C TYR A 69 15.10 1.45 -0.16
N ASN A 70 16.08 2.33 -0.02
CA ASN A 70 16.45 3.29 -1.06
C ASN A 70 16.70 2.65 -2.45
N LYS A 71 17.13 1.38 -2.51
CA LYS A 71 17.32 0.63 -3.75
C LYS A 71 16.01 0.29 -4.47
N THR A 72 14.88 0.30 -3.76
CA THR A 72 13.55 0.05 -4.34
C THR A 72 12.94 1.28 -4.99
N ALA A 73 13.57 2.46 -4.91
CA ALA A 73 13.05 3.66 -5.59
C ALA A 73 12.82 3.45 -7.09
N SER A 74 13.73 2.70 -7.74
CA SER A 74 13.61 2.32 -9.16
C SER A 74 12.46 1.35 -9.45
N TRP A 75 11.93 0.66 -8.43
CA TRP A 75 10.85 -0.30 -8.60
C TRP A 75 9.52 0.37 -8.92
N HIS A 76 9.35 1.65 -8.61
CA HIS A 76 8.04 2.30 -8.76
C HIS A 76 7.72 2.69 -10.19
N TYR A 77 8.68 2.73 -11.11
CA TYR A 77 8.45 3.23 -12.46
C TYR A 77 9.31 2.51 -13.49
N ILE A 78 9.13 2.88 -14.75
CA ILE A 78 10.04 2.58 -15.84
C ILE A 78 10.11 3.78 -16.79
N ASN A 79 11.35 4.17 -17.13
CA ASN A 79 11.65 5.28 -18.01
C ASN A 79 12.05 4.75 -19.39
N LEU A 80 11.36 5.22 -20.43
CA LEU A 80 11.43 4.72 -21.79
C LEU A 80 11.43 5.89 -22.79
N PRO A 81 12.02 5.78 -23.98
CA PRO A 81 11.71 6.71 -25.07
C PRO A 81 10.24 6.56 -25.51
N LEU A 82 9.62 7.62 -26.03
CA LEU A 82 8.27 7.57 -26.63
C LEU A 82 8.31 7.03 -28.07
N GLY A 83 7.14 6.61 -28.58
CA GLY A 83 6.97 6.18 -29.98
C GLY A 83 7.47 4.76 -30.31
N LEU A 84 7.74 3.93 -29.30
CA LEU A 84 8.13 2.53 -29.51
C LEU A 84 6.96 1.70 -30.03
N THR A 85 7.25 0.77 -30.95
CA THR A 85 6.32 -0.33 -31.24
C THR A 85 6.18 -1.26 -30.03
N LYS A 86 5.15 -2.10 -30.00
CA LYS A 86 4.96 -3.06 -28.89
C LYS A 86 6.17 -3.98 -28.70
N GLU A 87 6.77 -4.45 -29.79
CA GLU A 87 7.95 -5.32 -29.77
C GLU A 87 9.16 -4.58 -29.20
N GLN A 88 9.43 -3.36 -29.68
CA GLN A 88 10.52 -2.53 -29.17
C GLN A 88 10.33 -2.18 -27.69
N PHE A 89 9.09 -1.88 -27.28
CA PHE A 89 8.73 -1.63 -25.89
C PHE A 89 9.05 -2.84 -25.01
N THR A 90 8.55 -4.03 -25.37
CA THR A 90 8.79 -5.26 -24.61
C THR A 90 10.29 -5.56 -24.52
N ASP A 91 11.02 -5.45 -25.62
CA ASP A 91 12.47 -5.61 -25.65
C ASP A 91 13.18 -4.63 -24.72
N TYR A 92 12.77 -3.35 -24.74
CA TYR A 92 13.36 -2.33 -23.89
C TYR A 92 13.10 -2.63 -22.41
N VAL A 93 11.86 -2.97 -22.03
CA VAL A 93 11.50 -3.29 -20.64
C VAL A 93 12.33 -4.45 -20.09
N ILE A 94 12.55 -5.49 -20.88
CA ILE A 94 13.28 -6.70 -20.47
C ILE A 94 14.80 -6.47 -20.41
N LYS A 95 15.35 -5.62 -21.29
CA LYS A 95 16.79 -5.35 -21.40
C LYS A 95 17.30 -4.25 -20.47
N GLN A 96 16.45 -3.63 -19.65
CA GLN A 96 16.90 -2.63 -18.65
C GLN A 96 17.86 -3.28 -17.63
N ASP A 97 19.03 -2.67 -17.43
CA ASP A 97 20.03 -3.15 -16.47
C ASP A 97 19.60 -2.98 -15.00
N LYS A 98 18.74 -1.98 -14.74
CA LYS A 98 18.24 -1.67 -13.41
C LYS A 98 16.87 -2.29 -13.20
N ASP A 99 16.60 -2.65 -11.95
CA ASP A 99 15.25 -3.01 -11.55
C ASP A 99 14.28 -1.88 -11.89
N ASN A 100 13.10 -2.28 -12.33
CA ASN A 100 11.97 -1.45 -12.69
C ASN A 100 10.68 -2.08 -12.18
N VAL A 101 9.55 -1.39 -12.34
CA VAL A 101 8.23 -1.87 -11.88
C VAL A 101 7.87 -3.26 -12.39
N TYR A 102 8.22 -3.61 -13.63
CA TYR A 102 7.98 -4.94 -14.18
C TYR A 102 8.78 -6.01 -13.43
N THR A 103 10.11 -5.83 -13.32
CA THR A 103 10.97 -6.78 -12.61
C THR A 103 10.62 -6.89 -11.12
N ALA A 104 10.20 -5.79 -10.50
CA ALA A 104 9.83 -5.74 -9.08
C ALA A 104 8.53 -6.49 -8.80
N ILE A 105 7.53 -6.38 -9.70
CA ILE A 105 6.31 -7.22 -9.65
C ILE A 105 6.71 -8.70 -9.74
N LEU A 106 7.53 -9.09 -10.72
CA LEU A 106 7.95 -10.49 -10.87
C LEU A 106 8.73 -11.00 -9.64
N LYS A 107 9.59 -10.17 -9.05
CA LYS A 107 10.31 -10.51 -7.80
C LYS A 107 9.35 -10.68 -6.63
N ALA A 108 8.36 -9.80 -6.49
CA ALA A 108 7.35 -9.91 -5.43
C ALA A 108 6.51 -11.19 -5.59
N GLU A 109 6.08 -11.52 -6.82
CA GLU A 109 5.40 -12.78 -7.15
C GLU A 109 6.24 -14.01 -6.85
N ALA A 110 7.52 -14.00 -7.25
CA ALA A 110 8.46 -15.09 -6.98
C ALA A 110 8.66 -15.29 -5.46
N ASN A 111 8.87 -14.19 -4.73
CA ASN A 111 8.98 -14.21 -3.27
C ASN A 111 7.69 -14.73 -2.62
N LEU A 112 6.52 -14.42 -3.15
CA LEU A 112 5.24 -14.94 -2.67
C LEU A 112 5.04 -16.43 -2.95
N LYS A 113 5.70 -17.00 -3.97
CA LYS A 113 5.72 -18.44 -4.26
C LYS A 113 6.77 -19.22 -3.47
N ASP A 114 7.89 -18.60 -3.12
CA ASP A 114 9.02 -19.27 -2.47
C ASP A 114 8.70 -19.78 -1.05
N LYS A 115 8.57 -21.10 -0.87
CA LYS A 115 8.20 -21.71 0.41
C LYS A 115 9.26 -21.58 1.50
N THR A 116 10.49 -21.18 1.16
CA THR A 116 11.59 -21.01 2.11
C THR A 116 11.57 -19.66 2.83
N LEU A 117 10.86 -18.67 2.28
CA LEU A 117 10.78 -17.34 2.87
C LEU A 117 9.89 -17.30 4.12
N SER A 118 10.32 -16.54 5.11
CA SER A 118 9.57 -16.29 6.34
C SER A 118 8.27 -15.54 6.07
N LEU A 119 7.30 -15.65 7.00
CA LEU A 119 6.05 -14.86 6.92
C LEU A 119 6.30 -13.34 6.86
N ALA A 120 7.40 -12.84 7.43
CA ALA A 120 7.76 -11.43 7.35
C ALA A 120 8.20 -11.04 5.92
N GLN A 121 9.02 -11.88 5.27
CA GLN A 121 9.41 -11.68 3.87
C GLN A 121 8.21 -11.82 2.93
N LYS A 122 7.29 -12.75 3.19
CA LYS A 122 6.01 -12.87 2.47
C LYS A 122 5.13 -11.63 2.63
N ASN A 123 5.02 -11.10 3.85
CA ASN A 123 4.29 -9.86 4.11
C ASN A 123 4.87 -8.70 3.31
N GLN A 124 6.20 -8.53 3.35
CA GLN A 124 6.88 -7.50 2.59
C GLN A 124 6.67 -7.65 1.08
N ALA A 125 6.83 -8.86 0.53
CA ALA A 125 6.57 -9.14 -0.88
C ALA A 125 5.11 -8.86 -1.26
N LEU A 126 4.15 -9.21 -0.40
CA LEU A 126 2.74 -8.90 -0.61
C LEU A 126 2.47 -7.39 -0.67
N LYS A 127 3.06 -6.61 0.25
CA LYS A 127 2.91 -5.16 0.26
C LYS A 127 3.48 -4.51 -0.98
N PHE A 128 4.67 -4.94 -1.40
CA PHE A 128 5.24 -4.48 -2.67
C PHE A 128 4.34 -4.85 -3.85
N LEU A 129 3.83 -6.09 -3.93
CA LEU A 129 2.95 -6.46 -5.03
C LEU A 129 1.67 -5.60 -5.07
N ILE A 130 1.02 -5.38 -3.93
CA ILE A 130 -0.20 -4.56 -3.83
C ILE A 130 0.07 -3.13 -4.36
N HIS A 131 1.21 -2.55 -3.97
CA HIS A 131 1.60 -1.20 -4.37
C HIS A 131 2.01 -1.12 -5.84
N LEU A 132 2.95 -1.97 -6.26
CA LEU A 132 3.57 -1.91 -7.59
C LEU A 132 2.59 -2.21 -8.72
N VAL A 133 1.55 -3.01 -8.46
CA VAL A 133 0.46 -3.18 -9.45
C VAL A 133 -0.29 -1.87 -9.67
N GLY A 134 -0.47 -1.06 -8.64
CA GLY A 134 -1.04 0.29 -8.79
C GLY A 134 -0.14 1.18 -9.64
N ASP A 135 1.16 1.21 -9.35
CA ASP A 135 2.13 2.02 -10.09
C ASP A 135 2.25 1.61 -11.55
N ALA A 136 2.24 0.31 -11.85
CA ALA A 136 2.25 -0.20 -13.22
C ALA A 136 1.06 0.30 -14.06
N HIS A 137 -0.02 0.73 -13.41
CA HIS A 137 -1.21 1.25 -14.07
C HIS A 137 -1.28 2.78 -14.14
N GLN A 138 -0.39 3.49 -13.41
CA GLN A 138 -0.26 4.95 -13.48
C GLN A 138 0.48 5.28 -14.79
N PRO A 139 -0.16 5.93 -15.78
CA PRO A 139 0.48 6.18 -17.08
C PRO A 139 1.84 6.85 -17.01
N MET A 140 1.99 7.88 -16.16
CA MET A 140 3.24 8.64 -16.02
C MET A 140 4.35 7.86 -15.32
N HIS A 141 4.06 6.66 -14.79
CA HIS A 141 5.06 5.72 -14.24
C HIS A 141 5.63 4.78 -15.31
N VAL A 142 5.03 4.74 -16.50
CA VAL A 142 5.51 3.97 -17.64
C VAL A 142 5.66 4.94 -18.82
N SER A 143 6.70 5.78 -18.74
CA SER A 143 6.70 7.05 -19.45
C SER A 143 8.10 7.53 -19.82
N ARG A 144 8.16 8.75 -20.35
CA ARG A 144 9.33 9.38 -20.95
C ARG A 144 10.48 9.54 -19.94
N ALA A 145 11.70 9.18 -20.35
CA ALA A 145 12.88 9.32 -19.50
C ALA A 145 13.35 10.79 -19.38
N GLU A 146 13.24 11.54 -20.47
CA GLU A 146 13.81 12.87 -20.69
C GLU A 146 13.27 13.93 -19.72
N ASP A 147 12.08 13.72 -19.16
CA ASP A 147 11.42 14.62 -18.21
C ASP A 147 11.04 13.91 -16.90
N LYS A 148 11.65 12.75 -16.65
CA LYS A 148 11.41 11.90 -15.47
C LYS A 148 9.92 11.56 -15.31
N GLY A 149 9.29 11.07 -16.38
CA GLY A 149 7.86 10.73 -16.39
C GLY A 149 6.96 11.94 -16.21
N GLY A 150 7.31 13.08 -16.80
CA GLY A 150 6.53 14.31 -16.76
C GLY A 150 6.72 15.17 -15.50
N ASN A 151 7.66 14.82 -14.62
CA ASN A 151 8.01 15.65 -13.46
C ASN A 151 8.58 17.01 -13.88
N ASP A 152 9.31 17.05 -14.99
CA ASP A 152 9.89 18.29 -15.53
C ASP A 152 8.92 19.04 -16.47
N VAL A 153 7.73 18.50 -16.75
CA VAL A 153 6.70 19.14 -17.60
C VAL A 153 5.74 19.94 -16.74
N GLN A 154 5.89 21.26 -16.74
CA GLN A 154 5.01 22.16 -15.99
C GLN A 154 3.63 22.26 -16.66
N VAL A 155 2.57 22.33 -15.87
CA VAL A 155 1.19 22.59 -16.31
C VAL A 155 0.45 23.41 -15.25
N ARG A 156 -0.72 23.95 -15.60
CA ARG A 156 -1.61 24.63 -14.66
C ARG A 156 -2.92 23.86 -14.52
N PHE A 157 -3.40 23.70 -13.29
CA PHE A 157 -4.69 23.07 -13.01
C PHE A 157 -5.37 23.78 -11.84
N ASN A 158 -6.67 24.09 -11.98
CA ASN A 158 -7.44 24.89 -11.03
C ASN A 158 -6.75 26.20 -10.64
N GLY A 159 -6.19 26.91 -11.63
CA GLY A 159 -5.48 28.18 -11.44
C GLY A 159 -4.07 28.06 -10.84
N ASN A 160 -3.67 26.89 -10.35
CA ASN A 160 -2.39 26.65 -9.68
C ASN A 160 -1.36 25.98 -10.60
N GLY A 161 -0.08 26.32 -10.44
CA GLY A 161 1.01 25.62 -11.12
C GLY A 161 1.28 24.24 -10.51
N THR A 162 1.62 23.27 -11.36
CA THR A 162 2.06 21.92 -10.98
C THR A 162 2.89 21.29 -12.11
N ASN A 163 3.23 20.01 -11.99
CA ASN A 163 3.82 19.23 -13.08
C ASN A 163 2.88 18.11 -13.53
N LEU A 164 3.11 17.59 -14.73
CA LEU A 164 2.27 16.58 -15.36
C LEU A 164 2.23 15.30 -14.53
N HIS A 165 3.34 14.86 -13.96
CA HIS A 165 3.39 13.67 -13.11
C HIS A 165 2.46 13.78 -11.89
N ALA A 166 2.63 14.84 -11.09
CA ALA A 166 1.83 15.10 -9.89
C ALA A 166 0.35 15.37 -10.21
N LEU A 167 0.05 15.88 -11.41
CA LEU A 167 -1.32 16.01 -11.89
C LEU A 167 -2.01 14.64 -11.95
N TRP A 168 -1.34 13.67 -12.59
CA TRP A 168 -1.85 12.31 -12.81
C TRP A 168 -1.80 11.45 -11.55
N ASP A 169 -0.81 11.61 -10.68
CA ASP A 169 -0.71 10.87 -9.42
C ASP A 169 -1.87 11.13 -8.46
N GLY A 170 -2.35 12.38 -8.41
CA GLY A 170 -3.27 12.77 -7.34
C GLY A 170 -4.16 13.96 -7.62
N LYS A 171 -3.73 15.00 -8.35
CA LYS A 171 -4.54 16.23 -8.44
C LYS A 171 -5.84 16.02 -9.22
N LEU A 172 -5.85 15.18 -10.26
CA LEU A 172 -7.08 14.82 -10.97
C LEU A 172 -8.07 14.13 -10.01
N ILE A 173 -7.59 13.18 -9.20
CA ILE A 173 -8.38 12.46 -8.19
C ILE A 173 -8.90 13.41 -7.11
N ASP A 174 -8.03 14.29 -6.61
CA ASP A 174 -8.37 15.23 -5.54
C ASP A 174 -9.45 16.22 -5.96
N HIS A 175 -9.50 16.58 -7.24
CA HIS A 175 -10.52 17.47 -7.78
C HIS A 175 -11.93 16.86 -7.71
N GLU A 176 -12.09 15.53 -7.81
CA GLU A 176 -13.41 14.90 -7.64
C GLU A 176 -13.92 14.97 -6.20
N GLY A 177 -13.04 15.18 -5.21
CA GLY A 177 -13.41 15.30 -3.80
C GLY A 177 -13.78 13.98 -3.11
N PHE A 178 -13.69 12.84 -3.79
CA PHE A 178 -13.97 11.53 -3.20
C PHE A 178 -12.87 11.08 -2.23
N ASN A 179 -13.28 10.33 -1.21
CA ASN A 179 -12.38 9.47 -0.45
C ASN A 179 -12.15 8.13 -1.18
N TYR A 180 -11.14 7.36 -0.76
CA TYR A 180 -10.75 6.13 -1.45
C TYR A 180 -11.87 5.06 -1.49
N ALA A 181 -12.77 5.01 -0.52
CA ALA A 181 -13.86 4.04 -0.48
C ALA A 181 -14.98 4.42 -1.47
N GLU A 182 -15.26 5.72 -1.61
CA GLU A 182 -16.16 6.25 -2.64
C GLU A 182 -15.59 6.02 -4.03
N MET A 183 -14.29 6.25 -4.23
CA MET A 183 -13.58 5.93 -5.48
C MET A 183 -13.71 4.45 -5.81
N ALA A 184 -13.39 3.56 -4.86
CA ALA A 184 -13.50 2.11 -5.08
C ALA A 184 -14.92 1.68 -5.45
N LYS A 185 -15.94 2.26 -4.78
CA LYS A 185 -17.34 2.01 -5.12
C LYS A 185 -17.72 2.51 -6.52
N LYS A 186 -17.22 3.69 -6.92
CA LYS A 186 -17.56 4.34 -8.19
C LYS A 186 -16.82 3.72 -9.37
N TYR A 187 -15.57 3.35 -9.20
CA TYR A 187 -14.70 2.90 -10.30
C TYR A 187 -14.77 1.38 -10.52
N ASP A 188 -15.29 0.61 -9.57
CA ASP A 188 -15.53 -0.83 -9.73
C ASP A 188 -16.82 -1.12 -10.51
N TRP A 189 -16.83 -0.78 -11.80
CA TRP A 189 -17.99 -0.89 -12.70
C TRP A 189 -17.88 -2.01 -13.74
N ALA A 190 -16.76 -2.73 -13.80
CA ALA A 190 -16.46 -3.69 -14.86
C ALA A 190 -17.47 -4.86 -14.91
N SER A 191 -17.85 -5.28 -16.12
CA SER A 191 -18.69 -6.47 -16.32
C SER A 191 -17.93 -7.77 -15.95
N PRO A 192 -18.62 -8.88 -15.68
CA PRO A 192 -17.96 -10.17 -15.45
C PRO A 192 -16.99 -10.59 -16.56
N GLU A 193 -17.31 -10.30 -17.82
CA GLU A 193 -16.46 -10.58 -18.98
C GLU A 193 -15.19 -9.71 -18.96
N GLN A 194 -15.33 -8.42 -18.63
CA GLN A 194 -14.20 -7.50 -18.47
C GLN A 194 -13.32 -7.92 -17.30
N VAL A 195 -13.90 -8.31 -16.16
CA VAL A 195 -13.17 -8.83 -15.00
C VAL A 195 -12.34 -10.04 -15.39
N LYS A 196 -12.95 -11.03 -16.04
CA LYS A 196 -12.26 -12.25 -16.50
C LYS A 196 -11.12 -11.92 -17.46
N LYS A 197 -11.35 -11.01 -18.41
CA LYS A 197 -10.32 -10.58 -19.38
C LYS A 197 -9.17 -9.89 -18.66
N TRP A 198 -9.45 -8.88 -17.84
CA TRP A 198 -8.42 -8.11 -17.15
C TRP A 198 -7.60 -8.97 -16.19
N GLN A 199 -8.23 -9.91 -15.47
CA GLN A 199 -7.51 -10.86 -14.61
C GLN A 199 -6.58 -11.83 -15.36
N ALA A 200 -6.75 -11.98 -16.68
CA ALA A 200 -5.88 -12.81 -17.52
C ALA A 200 -4.75 -12.03 -18.20
N ASP A 201 -4.79 -10.69 -18.19
CA ASP A 201 -3.75 -9.87 -18.79
C ASP A 201 -2.43 -9.97 -18.01
N SER A 202 -1.31 -10.07 -18.72
CA SER A 202 0.03 -10.13 -18.10
C SER A 202 0.52 -8.77 -17.61
N PRO A 203 1.47 -8.70 -16.65
CA PRO A 203 2.11 -7.46 -16.25
C PRO A 203 2.70 -6.64 -17.41
N MET A 204 3.29 -7.30 -18.43
CA MET A 204 3.80 -6.63 -19.63
C MET A 204 2.68 -5.94 -20.43
N GLN A 205 1.49 -6.53 -20.50
CA GLN A 205 0.33 -5.93 -21.15
C GLN A 205 -0.15 -4.69 -20.40
N TRP A 206 -0.14 -4.69 -19.06
CA TRP A 206 -0.55 -3.54 -18.26
C TRP A 206 0.38 -2.34 -18.48
N LEU A 207 1.68 -2.62 -18.49
CA LEU A 207 2.73 -1.63 -18.76
C LEU A 207 2.57 -1.07 -20.19
N TRP A 208 2.37 -1.93 -21.19
CA TRP A 208 2.14 -1.47 -22.56
C TRP A 208 0.94 -0.52 -22.65
N GLU A 209 -0.16 -0.82 -21.97
CA GLU A 209 -1.32 0.09 -21.93
C GLU A 209 -1.00 1.42 -21.25
N SER A 210 -0.28 1.41 -20.12
CA SER A 210 0.17 2.64 -19.45
C SER A 210 1.04 3.49 -20.37
N TYR A 211 1.91 2.86 -21.16
CA TYR A 211 2.77 3.53 -22.13
C TYR A 211 2.01 4.14 -23.31
N GLN A 212 0.98 3.45 -23.81
CA GLN A 212 0.11 4.01 -24.85
C GLN A 212 -0.66 5.21 -24.31
N VAL A 213 -1.16 5.12 -23.08
CA VAL A 213 -1.85 6.23 -22.43
C VAL A 213 -0.90 7.40 -22.17
N SER A 214 0.33 7.16 -21.70
CA SER A 214 1.30 8.23 -21.47
C SER A 214 1.70 8.94 -22.76
N THR A 215 1.83 8.21 -23.87
CA THR A 215 2.04 8.80 -25.20
C THR A 215 0.90 9.77 -25.57
N GLN A 216 -0.36 9.33 -25.42
CA GLN A 216 -1.53 10.20 -25.66
C GLN A 216 -1.55 11.42 -24.74
N ILE A 217 -1.17 11.26 -23.47
CA ILE A 217 -1.10 12.37 -22.52
C ILE A 217 -0.11 13.43 -22.98
N TYR A 218 1.05 13.04 -23.50
CA TYR A 218 2.03 13.99 -24.04
C TYR A 218 1.52 14.71 -25.28
N ASP A 219 0.83 14.01 -26.18
CA ASP A 219 0.25 14.63 -27.38
C ASP A 219 -0.84 15.66 -27.04
N ASP A 220 -1.61 15.39 -25.98
CA ASP A 220 -2.69 16.27 -25.51
C ASP A 220 -2.23 17.40 -24.58
N THR A 221 -0.98 17.38 -24.11
CA THR A 221 -0.48 18.31 -23.09
C THR A 221 0.48 19.35 -23.70
N GLN A 222 0.07 20.61 -23.67
CA GLN A 222 0.99 21.72 -23.92
C GLN A 222 1.78 22.07 -22.65
N PRO A 223 3.13 22.04 -22.65
CA PRO A 223 3.94 22.51 -21.52
C PRO A 223 3.62 23.97 -21.15
N GLY A 224 3.44 24.22 -19.86
CA GLY A 224 2.99 25.49 -19.29
C GLY A 224 1.50 25.79 -19.50
N GLY A 225 0.80 24.96 -20.28
CA GLY A 225 -0.62 25.10 -20.61
C GLY A 225 -1.53 24.87 -19.41
N ASN A 226 -2.78 25.33 -19.55
CA ASN A 226 -3.82 25.12 -18.55
C ASN A 226 -4.67 23.90 -18.92
N ILE A 227 -4.85 22.99 -17.97
CA ILE A 227 -5.80 21.89 -18.08
C ILE A 227 -7.20 22.45 -17.88
N ASP A 228 -7.95 22.55 -18.97
CA ASP A 228 -9.33 23.01 -18.96
C ASP A 228 -10.31 21.89 -18.54
N GLU A 229 -11.58 22.25 -18.40
CA GLU A 229 -12.64 21.33 -17.97
C GLU A 229 -12.81 20.14 -18.92
N ALA A 230 -12.64 20.37 -20.24
CA ALA A 230 -12.77 19.31 -21.23
C ALA A 230 -11.62 18.30 -21.13
N SER A 231 -10.39 18.79 -20.96
CA SER A 231 -9.18 17.98 -20.78
C SER A 231 -9.19 17.25 -19.43
N TYR A 232 -9.69 17.90 -18.38
CA TYR A 232 -9.96 17.26 -17.10
C TYR A 232 -10.92 16.08 -17.23
N LYS A 233 -12.08 16.26 -17.90
CA LYS A 233 -13.07 15.19 -18.11
C LYS A 233 -12.51 13.99 -18.87
N ARG A 234 -11.68 14.22 -19.89
CA ARG A 234 -10.99 13.13 -20.61
C ARG A 234 -9.99 12.42 -19.70
N SER A 235 -9.17 13.18 -18.98
CA SER A 235 -8.12 12.63 -18.11
C SER A 235 -8.70 11.82 -16.95
N ILE A 236 -9.74 12.33 -16.28
CA ILE A 236 -10.33 11.65 -15.12
C ILE A 236 -11.03 10.35 -15.51
N ALA A 237 -11.61 10.26 -16.73
CA ALA A 237 -12.17 9.01 -17.24
C ALA A 237 -11.09 7.92 -17.43
N ILE A 238 -9.89 8.32 -17.88
CA ILE A 238 -8.73 7.42 -17.97
C ILE A 238 -8.30 6.98 -16.58
N VAL A 239 -8.22 7.90 -15.61
CA VAL A 239 -7.88 7.58 -14.21
C VAL A 239 -8.85 6.53 -13.63
N HIS A 240 -10.17 6.70 -13.84
CA HIS A 240 -11.17 5.72 -13.39
C HIS A 240 -10.91 4.33 -13.97
N LEU A 241 -10.65 4.27 -15.29
CA LEU A 241 -10.35 3.03 -15.98
C LEU A 241 -9.07 2.37 -15.43
N ARG A 242 -7.98 3.12 -15.26
CA ARG A 242 -6.70 2.58 -14.80
C ARG A 242 -6.77 2.08 -13.36
N ILE A 243 -7.47 2.78 -12.47
CA ILE A 243 -7.69 2.33 -11.08
C ILE A 243 -8.55 1.06 -11.05
N ALA A 244 -9.61 0.99 -11.85
CA ALA A 244 -10.46 -0.21 -11.95
C ALA A 244 -9.66 -1.42 -12.46
N GLN A 245 -8.91 -1.24 -13.54
CA GLN A 245 -8.03 -2.27 -14.12
C GLN A 245 -7.00 -2.74 -13.10
N ALA A 246 -6.31 -1.83 -12.42
CA ALA A 246 -5.30 -2.17 -11.42
C ALA A 246 -5.86 -3.02 -10.29
N GLY A 247 -7.03 -2.63 -9.73
CA GLY A 247 -7.66 -3.38 -8.64
C GLY A 247 -8.07 -4.79 -9.08
N ILE A 248 -8.72 -4.90 -10.24
CA ILE A 248 -9.15 -6.19 -10.79
C ILE A 248 -7.96 -7.09 -11.14
N ARG A 249 -6.90 -6.54 -11.74
CA ARG A 249 -5.67 -7.28 -12.11
C ARG A 249 -4.87 -7.72 -10.89
N LEU A 250 -4.77 -6.87 -9.87
CA LEU A 250 -4.17 -7.25 -8.59
C LEU A 250 -4.89 -8.45 -7.98
N ALA A 251 -6.23 -8.43 -7.99
CA ALA A 251 -7.02 -9.58 -7.53
C ALA A 251 -6.76 -10.83 -8.38
N GLY A 252 -6.67 -10.68 -9.71
CA GLY A 252 -6.32 -11.75 -10.64
C GLY A 252 -4.98 -12.41 -10.32
N GLU A 253 -3.92 -11.62 -10.15
CA GLU A 253 -2.60 -12.17 -9.80
C GLU A 253 -2.61 -12.81 -8.42
N LEU A 254 -3.20 -12.18 -7.40
CA LEU A 254 -3.27 -12.79 -6.06
C LEU A 254 -4.05 -14.12 -6.10
N ASN A 255 -5.17 -14.17 -6.82
CA ASN A 255 -5.95 -15.41 -7.00
C ASN A 255 -5.13 -16.49 -7.70
N LYS A 256 -4.37 -16.14 -8.73
CA LYS A 256 -3.49 -17.06 -9.46
C LYS A 256 -2.33 -17.54 -8.58
N LEU A 257 -1.63 -16.65 -7.88
CA LEU A 257 -0.50 -16.99 -7.00
C LEU A 257 -0.91 -17.97 -5.88
N PHE A 258 -2.12 -17.81 -5.36
CA PHE A 258 -2.63 -18.62 -4.25
C PHE A 258 -3.60 -19.72 -4.69
N SER A 259 -3.69 -19.99 -6.00
CA SER A 259 -4.50 -21.08 -6.56
C SER A 259 -3.93 -22.46 -6.25
N ASP A 260 -2.61 -22.68 -6.29
CA ASP A 260 -2.01 -24.00 -5.96
C ASP A 260 -2.10 -24.33 -4.46
N GLN A 261 -2.17 -23.30 -3.61
CA GLN A 261 -2.50 -23.46 -2.19
C GLN A 261 -3.97 -23.90 -1.98
N GLN A 262 -4.82 -23.87 -3.02
CA GLN A 262 -6.18 -24.46 -3.02
C GLN A 262 -6.16 -25.99 -3.06
N GLN A 263 -5.16 -26.61 -3.68
CA GLN A 263 -5.12 -28.07 -3.86
C GLN A 263 -4.55 -28.80 -2.65
N GLN A 264 -3.60 -28.21 -1.92
CA GLN A 264 -3.03 -28.82 -0.71
C GLN A 264 -3.98 -28.82 0.50
N ALA A 265 -5.07 -28.05 0.45
CA ALA A 265 -6.14 -28.07 1.45
C ALA A 265 -7.24 -29.10 1.17
N ARG A 266 -7.11 -29.95 0.13
CA ARG A 266 -8.04 -31.06 -0.13
C ARG A 266 -7.31 -32.40 -0.23
N PRO A 267 -7.48 -33.26 0.78
CA PRO A 267 -7.83 -34.66 0.54
C PRO A 267 -9.29 -34.94 0.95
N MET A 268 -9.95 -35.75 0.14
CA MET A 268 -11.33 -36.25 0.17
C MET A 268 -12.11 -36.16 1.50
N GLU A 269 -13.26 -35.48 1.48
CA GLU A 269 -14.41 -35.84 2.33
C GLU A 269 -15.71 -35.83 1.52
N LYS A 270 -16.53 -36.87 1.77
CA LYS A 270 -17.80 -37.22 1.13
C LYS A 270 -18.88 -36.11 1.28
N PRO A 271 -20.00 -36.18 0.54
CA PRO A 271 -20.98 -35.10 0.48
C PRO A 271 -21.54 -34.77 1.86
N ILE A 272 -21.36 -33.53 2.30
CA ILE A 272 -21.92 -33.02 3.54
C ILE A 272 -23.40 -32.66 3.29
N VAL A 273 -24.27 -33.36 4.00
CA VAL A 273 -25.69 -33.05 4.25
C VAL A 273 -25.82 -31.62 4.79
N PRO A 274 -26.90 -30.86 4.53
CA PRO A 274 -26.99 -29.49 4.99
C PRO A 274 -27.02 -29.47 6.53
N ILE A 275 -25.99 -28.91 7.17
CA ILE A 275 -25.99 -28.68 8.62
C ILE A 275 -26.02 -27.19 8.90
N ALA A 276 -26.98 -26.89 9.76
CA ALA A 276 -27.32 -25.65 10.41
C ALA A 276 -26.13 -24.82 10.92
N VAL A 277 -26.43 -23.53 11.10
CA VAL A 277 -25.63 -22.53 11.81
C VAL A 277 -24.97 -23.14 13.06
N VAL A 278 -23.64 -23.25 13.06
CA VAL A 278 -22.82 -23.54 14.24
C VAL A 278 -22.02 -22.28 14.59
N PRO A 279 -21.89 -21.92 15.89
CA PRO A 279 -21.38 -20.61 16.30
C PRO A 279 -19.86 -20.49 16.12
N SER A 280 -19.41 -19.24 15.96
CA SER A 280 -18.01 -18.83 15.91
C SER A 280 -17.16 -19.46 17.01
N LYS A 281 -16.03 -20.04 16.63
CA LYS A 281 -14.97 -20.54 17.53
C LYS A 281 -14.58 -19.44 18.54
N PRO A 282 -14.43 -19.76 19.85
CA PRO A 282 -14.05 -18.74 20.84
C PRO A 282 -12.64 -18.20 20.56
N LEU A 283 -12.46 -16.88 20.76
CA LEU A 283 -11.15 -16.24 20.81
C LEU A 283 -10.22 -17.03 21.73
N ALA A 284 -8.96 -17.25 21.32
CA ALA A 284 -7.95 -17.84 22.19
C ALA A 284 -7.92 -17.09 23.53
N LYS A 285 -8.09 -17.83 24.64
CA LYS A 285 -8.19 -17.28 26.00
C LYS A 285 -6.91 -16.50 26.32
N ALA A 286 -7.05 -15.23 26.67
CA ALA A 286 -5.90 -14.38 26.96
C ALA A 286 -5.23 -14.82 28.27
N ILE A 287 -3.90 -14.78 28.30
CA ILE A 287 -3.10 -15.13 29.49
C ILE A 287 -2.58 -13.86 30.17
N THR A 288 -2.62 -13.80 31.50
CA THR A 288 -2.06 -12.65 32.23
C THR A 288 -0.54 -12.76 32.29
N VAL A 289 0.17 -11.72 31.87
CA VAL A 289 1.64 -11.68 31.80
C VAL A 289 2.16 -10.41 32.48
N LYS A 290 3.27 -10.51 33.22
CA LYS A 290 3.94 -9.33 33.80
C LYS A 290 4.59 -8.50 32.69
N LEU A 291 4.63 -7.18 32.88
CA LEU A 291 5.20 -6.27 31.90
C LEU A 291 6.67 -6.58 31.56
N THR A 292 7.45 -7.09 32.52
CA THR A 292 8.84 -7.53 32.35
C THR A 292 9.00 -8.79 31.50
N ASP A 293 7.95 -9.61 31.41
CA ASP A 293 7.99 -10.95 30.81
C ASP A 293 7.33 -10.95 29.41
N LEU A 294 7.04 -9.78 28.86
CA LEU A 294 6.36 -9.65 27.56
C LEU A 294 7.18 -10.24 26.41
N LYS A 295 8.52 -10.16 26.47
CA LYS A 295 9.40 -10.70 25.43
C LYS A 295 9.26 -12.22 25.26
N SER A 296 8.95 -12.97 26.32
CA SER A 296 8.70 -14.43 26.23
C SER A 296 7.27 -14.79 25.79
N SER A 297 6.43 -13.78 25.54
CA SER A 297 5.03 -13.94 25.15
C SER A 297 4.72 -13.40 23.75
N VAL A 298 5.74 -13.20 22.91
CA VAL A 298 5.60 -12.78 21.51
C VAL A 298 4.68 -13.76 20.75
N GLY A 299 3.72 -13.22 20.02
CA GLY A 299 2.72 -13.97 19.26
C GLY A 299 1.54 -14.50 20.10
N LYS A 300 1.54 -14.29 21.42
CA LYS A 300 0.42 -14.70 22.31
C LYS A 300 -0.52 -13.53 22.57
N ASN A 301 -1.81 -13.84 22.71
CA ASN A 301 -2.82 -12.91 23.22
C ASN A 301 -2.70 -12.84 24.73
N VAL A 302 -2.29 -11.69 25.26
CA VAL A 302 -1.99 -11.50 26.68
C VAL A 302 -2.84 -10.38 27.28
N ILE A 303 -3.05 -10.46 28.59
CA ILE A 303 -3.52 -9.34 29.41
C ILE A 303 -2.31 -8.84 30.20
N VAL A 304 -1.99 -7.56 30.09
CA VAL A 304 -0.88 -6.93 30.81
C VAL A 304 -1.32 -5.60 31.41
N THR A 305 -0.86 -5.32 32.63
CA THR A 305 -1.14 -4.08 33.34
C THR A 305 0.14 -3.27 33.51
N GLY A 306 0.09 -1.97 33.25
CA GLY A 306 1.25 -1.09 33.41
C GLY A 306 0.88 0.40 33.42
N LYS A 307 1.76 1.21 34.03
CA LYS A 307 1.61 2.67 34.07
C LYS A 307 2.05 3.30 32.76
N VAL A 308 1.24 4.22 32.22
CA VAL A 308 1.56 5.06 31.06
C VAL A 308 2.48 6.20 31.50
N PHE A 309 3.60 6.36 30.80
CA PHE A 309 4.62 7.37 31.11
C PHE A 309 4.68 8.52 30.11
N SER A 310 4.44 8.24 28.83
CA SER A 310 4.47 9.27 27.78
C SER A 310 3.66 8.83 26.58
N LEU A 311 3.14 9.81 25.86
CA LEU A 311 2.44 9.62 24.59
C LEU A 311 3.12 10.45 23.51
N LYS A 312 3.08 9.96 22.27
CA LYS A 312 3.52 10.70 21.08
C LYS A 312 2.52 10.46 19.95
N ASP A 313 1.78 11.50 19.57
CA ASP A 313 0.95 11.46 18.38
C ASP A 313 1.82 11.65 17.14
N ILE A 314 1.71 10.74 16.18
CA ILE A 314 2.41 10.78 14.90
C ILE A 314 1.43 10.83 13.71
N LYS A 315 0.26 11.44 13.91
CA LYS A 315 -0.88 11.54 12.99
C LYS A 315 -1.57 10.20 12.69
N THR A 316 -0.84 9.18 12.27
CA THR A 316 -1.42 7.86 11.91
C THR A 316 -1.77 7.01 13.14
N MET A 317 -1.06 7.21 14.24
CA MET A 317 -1.27 6.51 15.50
C MET A 317 -0.76 7.33 16.69
N VAL A 318 -1.14 6.93 17.90
CA VAL A 318 -0.55 7.47 19.13
C VAL A 318 0.31 6.38 19.76
N LEU A 319 1.61 6.64 19.89
CA LEU A 319 2.54 5.76 20.58
C LEU A 319 2.45 6.03 22.09
N VAL A 320 2.21 5.00 22.89
CA VAL A 320 2.08 5.07 24.34
C VAL A 320 3.17 4.23 24.97
N ASN A 321 4.04 4.86 25.75
CA ASN A 321 5.11 4.17 26.46
C ASN A 321 4.62 3.71 27.83
N VAL A 322 4.69 2.41 28.09
CA VAL A 322 4.20 1.76 29.31
C VAL A 322 5.39 1.17 30.09
N GLY A 323 5.38 1.35 31.41
CA GLY A 323 6.40 0.84 32.34
C GLY A 323 7.59 1.76 32.56
N ALA A 324 7.97 2.58 31.56
CA ALA A 324 8.93 3.67 31.69
C ALA A 324 8.79 4.64 30.51
N ALA A 325 9.46 5.79 30.59
CA ALA A 325 9.55 6.72 29.46
C ALA A 325 10.49 6.18 28.35
N HIS A 326 10.32 6.67 27.13
CA HIS A 326 11.26 6.41 26.05
C HIS A 326 12.69 6.87 26.42
N PRO A 327 13.75 6.10 26.13
CA PRO A 327 13.78 4.84 25.36
C PRO A 327 13.67 3.56 26.21
N ASN A 328 13.40 3.66 27.51
CA ASN A 328 13.48 2.53 28.46
C ASN A 328 12.14 1.82 28.71
N GLN A 329 11.09 2.16 27.94
CA GLN A 329 9.77 1.57 28.10
C GLN A 329 9.79 0.04 27.95
N LEU A 330 9.00 -0.63 28.76
CA LEU A 330 8.88 -2.10 28.72
C LEU A 330 7.90 -2.56 27.65
N LEU A 331 6.96 -1.70 27.28
CA LEU A 331 5.99 -1.90 26.21
C LEU A 331 5.70 -0.57 25.51
N THR A 332 5.61 -0.61 24.19
CA THR A 332 5.02 0.46 23.39
C THR A 332 3.63 0.01 22.91
N LEU A 333 2.59 0.79 23.17
CA LEU A 333 1.29 0.58 22.53
C LEU A 333 1.18 1.52 21.34
N ALA A 334 0.79 1.00 20.19
CA ALA A 334 0.42 1.78 19.02
C ALA A 334 -1.10 1.86 18.92
N LEU A 335 -1.69 2.96 19.41
CA LEU A 335 -3.13 3.21 19.30
C LEU A 335 -3.47 3.67 17.88
N LYS A 336 -4.22 2.87 17.13
CA LYS A 336 -4.65 3.14 15.76
C LYS A 336 -6.17 3.27 15.67
N GLY A 337 -6.67 3.94 14.64
CA GLY A 337 -8.11 4.03 14.37
C GLY A 337 -8.92 4.53 15.58
N LYS A 338 -9.96 3.79 15.95
CA LYS A 338 -10.87 4.16 17.06
C LYS A 338 -10.16 4.23 18.41
N ALA A 339 -9.13 3.44 18.66
CA ALA A 339 -8.38 3.46 19.92
C ALA A 339 -7.62 4.77 20.17
N LYS A 340 -7.37 5.59 19.13
CA LYS A 340 -6.71 6.90 19.27
C LYS A 340 -7.42 7.83 20.26
N VAL A 341 -8.76 7.74 20.35
CA VAL A 341 -9.56 8.58 21.26
C VAL A 341 -9.27 8.33 22.75
N LEU A 342 -8.54 7.26 23.08
CA LEU A 342 -8.13 6.95 24.44
C LEU A 342 -6.87 7.70 24.89
N ALA A 343 -6.08 8.25 23.95
CA ALA A 343 -4.79 8.88 24.26
C ALA A 343 -4.88 9.93 25.38
N ASP A 344 -5.85 10.85 25.28
CA ASP A 344 -6.05 11.92 26.26
C ASP A 344 -6.58 11.41 27.61
N LYS A 345 -7.15 10.20 27.64
CA LYS A 345 -7.79 9.63 28.84
C LYS A 345 -6.86 8.75 29.66
N ILE A 346 -5.77 8.26 29.08
CA ILE A 346 -4.88 7.26 29.69
C ILE A 346 -3.53 7.85 30.14
N ASN A 347 -3.23 9.11 29.82
CA ASN A 347 -1.96 9.72 30.18
C ASN A 347 -1.73 9.69 31.71
N GLY A 348 -0.58 9.16 32.14
CA GLY A 348 -0.22 9.00 33.54
C GLY A 348 -0.95 7.90 34.32
N LYS A 349 -1.92 7.20 33.72
CA LYS A 349 -2.74 6.17 34.38
C LYS A 349 -2.11 4.79 34.33
N THR A 350 -2.50 3.92 35.26
CA THR A 350 -2.27 2.48 35.17
C THR A 350 -3.37 1.88 34.31
N ILE A 351 -2.99 1.26 33.21
CA ILE A 351 -3.92 0.68 32.24
C ILE A 351 -3.73 -0.84 32.18
N THR A 352 -4.81 -1.57 31.93
CA THR A 352 -4.80 -3.00 31.61
C THR A 352 -5.15 -3.17 30.14
N ILE A 353 -4.26 -3.80 29.40
CA ILE A 353 -4.36 -4.00 27.95
C ILE A 353 -4.50 -5.48 27.67
N GLN A 354 -5.46 -5.85 26.82
CA GLN A 354 -5.50 -7.15 26.18
C GLN A 354 -5.05 -7.04 24.72
N GLY A 355 -4.04 -7.80 24.31
CA GLY A 355 -3.54 -7.72 22.95
C GLY A 355 -2.51 -8.78 22.61
N THR A 356 -2.17 -8.86 21.34
CA THR A 356 -1.09 -9.75 20.87
C THR A 356 0.25 -9.03 20.97
N VAL A 357 1.22 -9.63 21.65
CA VAL A 357 2.58 -9.08 21.77
C VAL A 357 3.35 -9.27 20.46
N SER A 358 3.89 -8.19 19.91
CA SER A 358 4.87 -8.21 18.80
C SER A 358 6.21 -7.60 19.27
N LEU A 359 7.22 -7.63 18.40
CA LEU A 359 8.47 -6.91 18.61
C LEU A 359 8.64 -5.85 17.52
N PHE A 360 9.02 -4.64 17.94
CA PHE A 360 9.49 -3.58 17.05
C PHE A 360 10.88 -3.15 17.53
N LYS A 361 11.89 -3.22 16.65
CA LYS A 361 13.30 -2.97 17.00
C LYS A 361 13.75 -3.71 18.29
N ASN A 362 13.38 -4.99 18.40
CA ASN A 362 13.65 -5.86 19.56
C ASN A 362 13.03 -5.43 20.91
N LYS A 363 12.03 -4.54 20.90
CA LYS A 363 11.26 -4.13 22.08
C LYS A 363 9.79 -4.58 21.95
N PRO A 364 9.12 -4.98 23.04
CA PRO A 364 7.71 -5.36 23.01
C PRO A 364 6.81 -4.23 22.51
N GLU A 365 5.91 -4.57 21.61
CA GLU A 365 4.88 -3.68 21.07
C GLU A 365 3.51 -4.37 21.05
N MET A 366 2.44 -3.59 21.17
CA MET A 366 1.08 -4.03 20.83
C MET A 366 0.36 -2.96 20.02
N VAL A 367 -0.27 -3.38 18.93
CA VAL A 367 -1.16 -2.50 18.16
C VAL A 367 -2.57 -2.67 18.68
N VAL A 368 -3.22 -1.57 19.04
CA VAL A 368 -4.60 -1.57 19.56
C VAL A 368 -5.46 -0.69 18.66
N THR A 369 -6.51 -1.28 18.09
CA THR A 369 -7.49 -0.57 17.24
C THR A 369 -8.87 -0.46 17.90
N ASP A 370 -9.22 -1.41 18.77
CA ASP A 370 -10.45 -1.43 19.55
C ASP A 370 -10.23 -0.84 20.96
N PRO A 371 -10.89 0.29 21.31
CA PRO A 371 -10.82 0.87 22.65
C PRO A 371 -11.21 -0.09 23.79
N SER A 372 -12.07 -1.08 23.53
CA SER A 372 -12.57 -2.01 24.56
C SER A 372 -11.47 -2.88 25.18
N LEU A 373 -10.34 -3.00 24.49
CA LEU A 373 -9.18 -3.79 24.91
C LEU A 373 -8.30 -3.08 25.93
N ILE A 374 -8.59 -1.81 26.27
CA ILE A 374 -7.86 -1.03 27.27
C ILE A 374 -8.82 -0.61 28.39
N LYS A 375 -8.48 -0.94 29.64
CA LYS A 375 -9.19 -0.55 30.86
C LYS A 375 -8.28 0.31 31.73
N PHE A 376 -8.78 1.38 32.34
CA PHE A 376 -7.97 2.38 33.07
C PHE A 376 -8.76 3.22 34.05
#